data_AF-A0A0H5DRL2-F1
#
_entry.id   AF-A0A0H5DRL2-F1
#
_cell.length_a   1.000
_cell.length_b   1.000
_cell.length_c   1.000
_cell.angle_alpha   90.00
_cell.angle_beta   90.00
_cell.angle_gamma   90.00
#
_symmetry.space_group_name_H-M   'P 1'
#
loop_
_entity.id
_entity.type
_entity.pdbx_description
1 polymer ?
#
loop_
_entity_poly.entity_id
_entity_poly.type
_entity_poly.pdbx_seq_one_letter_code
_entity_poly.pdbx_strand_id
1 'polypeptide(L)'
;MKVKVKPFDSPTAAFEELENFKAHEQKQLSHDLQLFKQLLEANRTSFSHHPYTLKKGIVVLYKTIFFILGILISFLGIYICSTSYNFIADHLIAATLGTKIFIAGLSATLATLAFFFAAKMQPHREIALGFAKNAKHRAKRLYMRKVFYLRYQRAIEHAEIDDAKTSWKFLLEDVIETIEDRQEDTLLLLERIYQSATLRAEEKEKLFNQALYEFHTSLKKALQFFESGISPRI
;
A
#
# COMPACT_ATOMS: atom_id res chain seq x y z
N MET A 1 19.30 -31.50 -58.62
CA MET A 1 19.07 -32.40 -57.45
C MET A 1 17.58 -32.73 -57.39
N LYS A 2 17.20 -33.99 -57.64
CA LYS A 2 15.81 -34.45 -57.49
C LYS A 2 15.60 -34.87 -56.03
N VAL A 3 14.77 -34.14 -55.30
CA VAL A 3 14.33 -34.53 -53.94
C VAL A 3 13.34 -35.68 -54.09
N LYS A 4 13.76 -36.86 -53.63
CA LYS A 4 12.95 -38.09 -53.63
C LYS A 4 12.02 -38.02 -52.42
N VAL A 5 10.79 -37.52 -52.62
CA VAL A 5 9.76 -37.54 -51.59
C VAL A 5 9.31 -39.00 -51.43
N LYS A 6 9.62 -39.60 -50.27
CA LYS A 6 9.05 -40.90 -49.89
C LYS A 6 7.54 -40.71 -49.66
N PRO A 7 6.68 -41.60 -50.16
CA PRO A 7 5.26 -41.55 -49.83
C PRO A 7 5.07 -41.82 -48.33
N PHE A 8 4.13 -41.10 -47.72
CA PHE A 8 3.69 -41.32 -46.35
C PHE A 8 3.00 -42.68 -46.25
N ASP A 9 3.69 -43.65 -45.68
CA ASP A 9 3.10 -44.95 -45.34
C ASP A 9 2.30 -44.80 -44.04
N SER A 10 0.97 -44.85 -44.21
CA SER A 10 -0.08 -44.91 -43.18
C SER A 10 -0.38 -43.62 -42.38
N PRO A 11 -1.68 -43.28 -42.22
CA PRO A 11 -2.11 -42.12 -41.42
C PRO A 11 -1.69 -42.22 -39.95
N THR A 12 -1.46 -43.42 -39.42
CA THR A 12 -1.02 -43.69 -38.05
C THR A 12 0.33 -43.06 -37.69
N ALA A 13 1.31 -43.07 -38.61
CA ALA A 13 2.63 -42.49 -38.35
C ALA A 13 2.59 -40.95 -38.25
N ALA A 14 1.72 -40.31 -39.03
CA ALA A 14 1.52 -38.86 -38.96
C ALA A 14 0.81 -38.43 -37.66
N PHE A 15 -0.07 -39.27 -37.10
CA PHE A 15 -0.70 -39.02 -35.80
C PHE A 15 0.29 -39.21 -34.64
N GLU A 16 1.15 -40.24 -34.67
CA GLU A 16 2.20 -40.43 -33.67
C GLU A 16 3.26 -39.31 -33.70
N GLU A 17 3.65 -38.81 -34.87
CA GLU A 17 4.56 -37.65 -34.96
C GLU A 17 3.91 -36.38 -34.39
N LEU A 18 2.61 -36.18 -34.60
CA LEU A 18 1.89 -34.98 -34.13
C LEU A 18 1.59 -35.04 -32.62
N GLU A 19 1.34 -36.23 -32.06
CA GLU A 19 1.26 -36.43 -30.61
C GLU A 19 2.64 -36.27 -29.94
N ASN A 20 3.71 -36.78 -30.54
CA ASN A 20 5.06 -36.55 -30.04
C ASN A 20 5.46 -35.09 -30.12
N PHE A 21 5.08 -34.36 -31.18
CA PHE A 21 5.32 -32.92 -31.29
C PHE A 21 4.57 -32.13 -30.22
N LYS A 22 3.27 -32.42 -30.01
CA LYS A 22 2.47 -31.80 -28.94
C LYS A 22 2.99 -32.12 -27.54
N ALA A 23 3.42 -33.36 -27.30
CA ALA A 23 4.02 -33.75 -26.02
C ALA A 23 5.37 -33.05 -25.78
N HIS A 24 6.16 -32.84 -26.83
CA HIS A 24 7.43 -32.11 -26.75
C HIS A 24 7.23 -30.60 -26.53
N GLU A 25 6.22 -30.02 -27.18
CA GLU A 25 5.83 -28.62 -27.04
C GLU A 25 5.22 -28.35 -25.66
N GLN A 26 4.41 -29.27 -25.14
CA GLN A 26 3.83 -29.20 -23.80
C GLN A 26 4.90 -29.41 -22.71
N LYS A 27 5.91 -30.25 -22.94
CA LYS A 27 7.10 -30.36 -22.08
C LYS A 27 7.96 -29.10 -22.11
N GLN A 28 8.20 -28.51 -23.28
CA GLN A 28 8.92 -27.24 -23.41
C GLN A 28 8.18 -26.10 -22.72
N LEU A 29 6.86 -25.99 -22.91
CA LEU A 29 6.03 -25.00 -22.22
C LEU A 29 6.10 -25.19 -20.69
N SER A 30 6.06 -26.43 -20.21
CA SER A 30 6.17 -26.72 -18.76
C SER A 30 7.56 -26.40 -18.20
N HIS A 31 8.61 -26.61 -18.99
CA HIS A 31 10.00 -26.32 -18.63
C HIS A 31 10.26 -24.80 -18.63
N ASP A 32 9.73 -24.08 -19.61
CA ASP A 32 9.81 -22.61 -19.67
C ASP A 32 8.97 -21.95 -18.59
N LEU A 33 7.81 -22.54 -18.23
CA LEU A 33 7.02 -22.10 -17.09
C LEU A 33 7.73 -22.36 -15.76
N GLN A 34 8.45 -23.48 -15.64
CA GLN A 34 9.30 -23.79 -14.48
C GLN A 34 10.51 -22.87 -14.39
N LEU A 35 11.20 -22.58 -15.50
CA LEU A 35 12.29 -21.61 -15.56
C LEU A 35 11.81 -20.19 -15.26
N PHE A 36 10.64 -19.79 -15.78
CA PHE A 36 10.02 -18.50 -15.44
C PHE A 36 9.65 -18.42 -13.96
N LYS A 37 9.11 -19.50 -13.39
CA LYS A 37 8.80 -19.59 -11.95
C LYS A 37 10.06 -19.57 -11.09
N GLN A 38 11.13 -20.25 -11.51
CA GLN A 38 12.44 -20.22 -10.85
C GLN A 38 13.13 -18.86 -10.98
N LEU A 39 12.99 -18.15 -12.10
CA LEU A 39 13.49 -16.78 -12.27
C LEU A 39 12.68 -15.77 -11.43
N LEU A 40 11.37 -15.99 -11.28
CA LEU A 40 10.52 -15.25 -10.34
C LEU A 40 10.90 -15.55 -8.88
N GLU A 41 11.22 -16.80 -8.54
CA GLU A 41 11.63 -17.21 -7.20
C GLU A 41 13.06 -16.78 -6.85
N ALA A 42 13.97 -16.74 -7.82
CA ALA A 42 15.32 -16.21 -7.65
C ALA A 42 15.30 -14.68 -7.41
N ASN A 43 14.39 -13.94 -8.06
CA ASN A 43 14.17 -12.51 -7.83
C ASN A 43 13.31 -12.16 -6.60
N ARG A 44 12.64 -13.15 -5.99
CA ARG A 44 11.81 -12.99 -4.77
C ARG A 44 12.61 -12.71 -3.48
N THR A 45 13.93 -12.87 -3.51
CA THR A 45 14.79 -12.65 -2.33
C THR A 45 15.04 -11.16 -2.00
N SER A 46 14.64 -10.24 -2.88
CA SER A 46 14.71 -8.80 -2.58
C SER A 46 13.59 -8.41 -1.60
N PHE A 47 13.94 -7.66 -0.55
CA PHE A 47 13.04 -7.00 0.40
C PHE A 47 11.82 -6.29 -0.25
N SER A 48 11.92 -5.96 -1.54
CA SER A 48 10.83 -5.39 -2.34
C SER A 48 9.62 -6.33 -2.55
N HIS A 49 9.77 -7.66 -2.47
CA HIS A 49 8.71 -8.64 -2.78
C HIS A 49 7.88 -9.08 -1.56
N HIS A 50 8.32 -8.73 -0.34
CA HIS A 50 7.61 -9.03 0.91
C HIS A 50 7.26 -7.78 1.72
N PRO A 51 6.54 -6.80 1.12
CA PRO A 51 6.25 -5.52 1.77
C PRO A 51 5.41 -5.66 3.04
N TYR A 52 4.56 -6.69 3.14
CA TYR A 52 3.77 -6.96 4.33
C TYR A 52 4.67 -7.49 5.46
N THR A 53 5.43 -8.54 5.20
CA THR A 53 6.22 -9.25 6.23
C THR A 53 7.24 -8.32 6.90
N LEU A 54 7.84 -7.39 6.13
CA LEU A 54 8.83 -6.44 6.66
C LEU A 54 8.21 -5.33 7.52
N LYS A 55 7.06 -4.80 7.11
CA LYS A 55 6.45 -3.64 7.77
C LYS A 55 5.44 -4.00 8.85
N LYS A 56 4.97 -5.26 8.87
CA LYS A 56 4.03 -5.77 9.87
C LYS A 56 4.53 -5.56 11.29
N GLY A 57 5.81 -5.85 11.56
CA GLY A 57 6.42 -5.67 12.89
C GLY A 57 6.36 -4.22 13.39
N ILE A 58 6.64 -3.27 12.50
CA ILE A 58 6.59 -1.83 12.83
C ILE A 58 5.16 -1.40 13.17
N VAL A 59 4.16 -1.83 12.38
CA VAL A 59 2.75 -1.47 12.64
C VAL A 59 2.25 -2.12 13.94
N VAL A 60 2.63 -3.36 14.21
CA VAL A 60 2.32 -4.04 15.48
C VAL A 60 2.95 -3.30 16.66
N LEU A 61 4.19 -2.82 16.51
CA LEU A 61 4.86 -2.03 17.54
C LEU A 61 4.10 -0.71 17.82
N TYR A 62 3.69 0.03 16.79
CA TYR A 62 2.85 1.21 16.98
C TYR A 62 1.53 0.88 17.70
N LYS A 63 0.86 -0.20 17.29
CA LYS A 63 -0.35 -0.68 17.96
C LYS A 63 -0.12 -0.97 19.45
N THR A 64 1.00 -1.61 19.80
CA THR A 64 1.34 -1.86 21.22
C THR A 64 1.64 -0.58 21.98
N ILE A 65 2.31 0.39 21.37
CA ILE A 65 2.57 1.70 21.99
C ILE A 65 1.26 2.42 22.29
N PHE A 66 0.34 2.49 21.32
CA PHE A 66 -0.97 3.13 21.54
C PHE A 66 -1.78 2.42 22.64
N PHE A 67 -1.69 1.10 22.74
CA PHE A 67 -2.34 0.34 23.80
C PHE A 67 -1.75 0.64 25.18
N ILE A 68 -0.42 0.64 25.31
CA ILE A 68 0.28 0.98 26.57
C ILE A 68 -0.01 2.43 26.97
N LEU A 69 0.01 3.36 26.01
CA LEU A 69 -0.32 4.77 26.24
C LEU A 69 -1.76 4.93 26.75
N GLY A 70 -2.72 4.21 26.15
CA GLY A 70 -4.11 4.19 26.62
C GLY A 70 -4.21 3.72 28.08
N ILE A 71 -3.52 2.62 28.43
CA ILE A 71 -3.46 2.11 29.80
C ILE A 71 -2.86 3.15 30.76
N LEU A 72 -1.73 3.76 30.41
CA LEU A 72 -1.06 4.76 31.24
C LEU A 72 -1.95 5.99 31.48
N ILE A 73 -2.61 6.49 30.43
CA ILE A 73 -3.52 7.64 30.53
C ILE A 73 -4.75 7.29 31.38
N SER A 74 -5.30 6.09 31.24
CA SER A 74 -6.40 5.60 32.10
C SER A 74 -5.97 5.53 33.57
N PHE A 75 -4.79 4.97 33.87
CA PHE A 75 -4.25 4.93 35.23
C PHE A 75 -4.02 6.33 35.80
N LEU A 76 -3.51 7.26 34.99
CA LEU A 76 -3.31 8.64 35.40
C LEU A 76 -4.64 9.34 35.74
N GLY A 77 -5.68 9.13 34.93
CA GLY A 77 -7.03 9.63 35.20
C GLY A 77 -7.61 9.08 36.50
N ILE A 78 -7.50 7.77 36.73
CA ILE A 78 -7.93 7.11 37.98
C ILE A 78 -7.15 7.65 39.17
N TYR A 79 -5.83 7.81 39.03
CA TYR A 79 -4.96 8.32 40.08
C TYR A 79 -5.35 9.75 40.49
N ILE A 80 -5.60 10.64 39.52
CA ILE A 80 -6.04 12.02 39.75
C ILE A 80 -7.41 12.07 40.46
N CYS A 81 -8.32 11.17 40.12
CA CYS A 81 -9.60 11.04 40.81
C CYS A 81 -9.47 10.47 42.23
N SER A 82 -8.55 9.52 42.45
CA SER A 82 -8.33 8.86 43.75
C SER A 82 -7.54 9.71 44.75
N THR A 83 -6.78 10.70 44.28
CA THR A 83 -5.94 11.53 45.14
C THR A 83 -6.73 12.70 45.73
N SER A 84 -6.94 12.63 47.05
CA SER A 84 -7.42 13.74 47.87
C SER A 84 -6.29 14.75 48.08
N TYR A 85 -6.10 15.68 47.14
CA TYR A 85 -5.25 16.87 47.34
C TYR A 85 -5.81 17.73 48.49
N ASN A 86 -5.42 17.43 49.72
CA ASN A 86 -5.68 18.21 50.92
C ASN A 86 -4.46 19.07 51.24
N PHE A 87 -4.05 20.00 50.37
CA PHE A 87 -2.96 20.89 50.77
C PHE A 87 -3.38 22.31 51.11
N ILE A 88 -4.14 23.08 50.32
CA ILE A 88 -4.48 24.45 50.75
C ILE A 88 -5.80 24.89 50.08
N ALA A 89 -6.73 25.40 50.90
CA ALA A 89 -7.89 26.24 50.57
C ALA A 89 -9.26 25.55 50.29
N ASP A 90 -10.12 25.61 51.31
CA ASP A 90 -11.57 25.35 51.26
C ASP A 90 -12.35 26.26 50.28
N HIS A 91 -11.75 27.35 49.78
CA HIS A 91 -12.34 28.20 48.72
C HIS A 91 -12.02 27.72 47.30
N LEU A 92 -11.10 26.77 47.13
CA LEU A 92 -10.79 26.14 45.84
C LEU A 92 -11.59 24.84 45.61
N ILE A 93 -12.50 24.44 46.51
CA ILE A 93 -13.16 23.13 46.45
C ILE A 93 -14.06 22.97 45.20
N ALA A 94 -14.75 24.02 44.76
CA ALA A 94 -15.52 23.98 43.50
C ALA A 94 -14.60 24.00 42.26
N ALA A 95 -13.50 24.75 42.31
CA ALA A 95 -12.52 24.84 41.23
C ALA A 95 -11.67 23.55 41.11
N THR A 96 -11.37 22.87 42.21
CA THR A 96 -10.58 21.63 42.24
C THR A 96 -11.41 20.42 41.83
N LEU A 97 -12.70 20.34 42.21
CA LEU A 97 -13.55 19.24 41.74
C LEU A 97 -13.85 19.37 40.24
N GLY A 98 -14.20 20.56 39.77
CA GLY A 98 -14.43 20.82 38.34
C GLY A 98 -13.20 20.57 37.48
N THR A 99 -12.01 21.01 37.92
CA THR A 99 -10.75 20.74 37.20
C THR A 99 -10.33 19.28 37.26
N LYS A 100 -10.51 18.58 38.39
CA LYS A 100 -10.28 17.12 38.47
C LYS A 100 -11.20 16.35 37.53
N ILE A 101 -12.49 16.67 37.51
CA ILE A 101 -13.47 16.06 36.60
C ILE A 101 -13.11 16.38 35.15
N PHE A 102 -12.70 17.62 34.84
CA PHE A 102 -12.29 18.00 33.50
C PHE A 102 -11.03 17.24 33.04
N ILE A 103 -9.99 17.15 33.86
CA ILE A 103 -8.75 16.41 33.55
C ILE A 103 -9.02 14.90 33.47
N ALA A 104 -9.88 14.36 34.34
CA ALA A 104 -10.31 12.97 34.29
C ALA A 104 -11.13 12.67 33.02
N GLY A 105 -12.03 13.57 32.62
CA GLY A 105 -12.77 13.47 31.37
C GLY A 105 -11.86 13.57 30.14
N LEU A 106 -10.89 14.49 30.17
CA LEU A 106 -9.90 14.63 29.10
C LEU A 106 -9.00 13.39 29.01
N SER A 107 -8.51 12.85 30.13
CA SER A 107 -7.75 11.60 30.12
C SER A 107 -8.59 10.40 29.65
N ALA A 108 -9.86 10.30 30.06
CA ALA A 108 -10.78 9.27 29.57
C ALA A 108 -11.00 9.36 28.05
N THR A 109 -11.23 10.56 27.52
CA THR A 109 -11.36 10.78 26.07
C THR A 109 -10.08 10.47 25.30
N LEU A 110 -8.90 10.86 25.81
CA LEU A 110 -7.63 10.50 25.18
C LEU A 110 -7.36 8.98 25.23
N ALA A 111 -7.66 8.32 26.35
CA ALA A 111 -7.50 6.87 26.49
C ALA A 111 -8.43 6.12 25.53
N THR A 112 -9.71 6.49 25.47
CA THR A 112 -10.67 5.89 24.52
C THR A 112 -10.25 6.10 23.07
N LEU A 113 -9.74 7.29 22.71
CA LEU A 113 -9.16 7.53 21.39
C LEU A 113 -7.94 6.62 21.12
N ALA A 114 -7.02 6.50 22.09
CA ALA A 114 -5.84 5.65 21.94
C ALA A 114 -6.21 4.18 21.72
N PHE A 115 -7.17 3.65 22.50
CA PHE A 115 -7.70 2.30 22.31
C PHE A 115 -8.43 2.14 20.98
N PHE A 116 -9.22 3.13 20.57
CA PHE A 116 -9.90 3.13 19.27
C PHE A 116 -8.90 3.04 18.11
N PHE A 117 -7.83 3.85 18.13
CA PHE A 117 -6.78 3.78 17.11
C PHE A 117 -6.03 2.43 17.15
N ALA A 118 -5.68 1.93 18.34
CA ALA A 118 -5.03 0.63 18.47
C ALA A 118 -5.89 -0.53 17.95
N ALA A 119 -7.21 -0.49 18.20
CA ALA A 119 -8.14 -1.50 17.72
C ALA A 119 -8.32 -1.46 16.20
N LYS A 120 -8.41 -0.25 15.63
CA LYS A 120 -8.61 -0.04 14.19
C LYS A 120 -7.35 -0.27 13.35
N MET A 121 -6.16 -0.21 13.95
CA MET A 121 -4.89 -0.48 13.27
C MET A 121 -4.80 -1.93 12.79
N GLN A 122 -4.84 -2.09 11.47
CA GLN A 122 -4.62 -3.34 10.77
C GLN A 122 -3.37 -3.24 9.88
N PRO A 123 -2.35 -4.10 10.07
CA PRO A 123 -1.07 -3.97 9.36
C PRO A 123 -1.20 -3.90 7.84
N HIS A 124 -2.08 -4.70 7.23
CA HIS A 124 -2.24 -4.73 5.77
C HIS A 124 -2.79 -3.40 5.23
N ARG A 125 -3.74 -2.77 5.94
CA ARG A 125 -4.33 -1.48 5.56
C ARG A 125 -3.33 -0.35 5.72
N GLU A 126 -2.65 -0.27 6.86
CA GLU A 126 -1.69 0.79 7.16
C GLU A 126 -0.52 0.80 6.15
N ILE A 127 -0.08 -0.37 5.70
CA ILE A 127 0.99 -0.47 4.70
C ILE A 127 0.51 0.05 3.34
N ALA A 128 -0.71 -0.30 2.90
CA ALA A 128 -1.30 0.22 1.67
C ALA A 128 -1.46 1.76 1.73
N LEU A 129 -2.03 2.27 2.83
CA LEU A 129 -2.17 3.71 3.06
C LEU A 129 -0.82 4.43 3.04
N GLY A 130 0.20 3.82 3.65
CA GLY A 130 1.57 4.34 3.62
C GLY A 130 2.15 4.44 2.20
N PHE A 131 1.93 3.43 1.36
CA PHE A 131 2.36 3.47 -0.04
C PHE A 131 1.64 4.57 -0.84
N ALA A 132 0.32 4.66 -0.71
CA ALA A 132 -0.47 5.69 -1.38
C ALA A 132 -0.05 7.10 -0.95
N LYS A 133 0.12 7.33 0.36
CA LYS A 133 0.57 8.62 0.91
C LYS A 133 1.94 9.02 0.36
N ASN A 134 2.89 8.08 0.31
CA ASN A 134 4.21 8.32 -0.25
C ASN A 134 4.15 8.64 -1.75
N ALA A 135 3.31 7.94 -2.51
CA ALA A 135 3.11 8.20 -3.93
C ALA A 135 2.51 9.59 -4.17
N LYS A 136 1.44 9.96 -3.45
CA LYS A 136 0.84 11.32 -3.51
C LYS A 136 1.85 12.41 -3.18
N HIS A 137 2.66 12.21 -2.13
CA HIS A 137 3.70 13.18 -1.77
C HIS A 137 4.76 13.32 -2.85
N ARG A 138 5.17 12.20 -3.49
CA ARG A 138 6.12 12.22 -4.61
C ARG A 138 5.53 12.91 -5.84
N ALA A 139 4.28 12.66 -6.19
CA ALA A 139 3.58 13.35 -7.28
C ALA A 139 3.54 14.88 -7.04
N LYS A 140 3.15 15.31 -5.83
CA LYS A 140 3.16 16.74 -5.45
C LYS A 140 4.56 17.36 -5.54
N ARG A 141 5.60 16.63 -5.11
CA ARG A 141 6.99 17.11 -5.21
C ARG A 141 7.44 17.27 -6.67
N LEU A 142 7.09 16.31 -7.54
CA LEU A 142 7.38 16.38 -8.97
C LEU A 142 6.66 17.57 -9.62
N TYR A 143 5.38 17.78 -9.30
CA TYR A 143 4.62 18.96 -9.74
C TYR A 143 5.31 20.26 -9.35
N MET A 144 5.66 20.42 -8.05
CA MET A 144 6.33 21.64 -7.59
C MET A 144 7.67 21.87 -8.30
N ARG A 145 8.43 20.80 -8.58
CA ARG A 145 9.68 20.89 -9.33
C ARG A 145 9.45 21.35 -10.78
N LYS A 146 8.43 20.84 -11.45
CA LYS A 146 8.08 21.23 -12.83
C LYS A 146 7.59 22.68 -12.90
N VAL A 147 6.71 23.09 -11.99
CA VAL A 147 6.24 24.48 -11.89
C VAL A 147 7.38 25.44 -11.55
N PHE A 148 8.29 25.05 -10.67
CA PHE A 148 9.48 25.84 -10.37
C PHE A 148 10.33 26.03 -11.62
N TYR A 149 10.60 24.97 -12.38
CA TYR A 149 11.40 25.06 -13.62
C TYR A 149 10.77 26.01 -14.66
N LEU A 150 9.45 25.92 -14.87
CA LEU A 150 8.71 26.80 -15.78
C LEU A 150 8.86 28.28 -15.41
N ARG A 151 8.86 28.62 -14.11
CA ARG A 151 9.05 30.01 -13.64
C ARG A 151 10.45 30.58 -13.92
N TYR A 152 11.47 29.72 -14.05
CA TYR A 152 12.85 30.17 -14.28
C TYR A 152 13.22 30.26 -15.76
N GLN A 153 12.38 29.75 -16.66
CA GLN A 153 12.59 29.90 -18.10
C GLN A 153 12.19 31.32 -18.54
N ARG A 154 13.20 32.16 -18.76
CA ARG A 154 13.03 33.56 -19.22
C ARG A 154 12.62 33.70 -20.69
N ALA A 155 12.61 32.60 -21.44
CA ALA A 155 12.40 32.59 -22.89
C ALA A 155 10.95 32.26 -23.31
N ILE A 156 10.04 32.07 -22.35
CA ILE A 156 8.65 31.65 -22.58
C ILE A 156 7.73 32.80 -22.16
N GLU A 157 6.68 33.04 -22.94
CA GLU A 157 5.69 34.06 -22.60
C GLU A 157 4.91 33.68 -21.33
N HIS A 158 4.51 34.69 -20.55
CA HIS A 158 3.80 34.45 -19.28
C HIS A 158 2.48 33.67 -19.46
N ALA A 159 1.77 33.87 -20.58
CA ALA A 159 0.55 33.13 -20.89
C ALA A 159 0.81 31.63 -21.07
N GLU A 160 1.87 31.26 -21.81
CA GLU A 160 2.26 29.86 -22.04
C GLU A 160 2.71 29.17 -20.74
N ILE A 161 3.33 29.92 -19.81
CA ILE A 161 3.69 29.41 -18.48
C ILE A 161 2.44 29.08 -17.66
N ASP A 162 1.41 29.93 -17.70
CA ASP A 162 0.17 29.71 -16.97
C ASP A 162 -0.65 28.55 -17.55
N ASP A 163 -0.68 28.40 -18.88
CA ASP A 163 -1.29 27.25 -19.55
C ASP A 163 -0.56 25.93 -19.20
N ALA A 164 0.77 25.93 -19.25
CA ALA A 164 1.58 24.76 -18.87
C ALA A 164 1.40 24.41 -17.39
N LYS A 165 1.35 25.40 -16.50
CA LYS A 165 1.08 25.16 -15.08
C LYS A 165 -0.30 24.55 -14.85
N THR A 166 -1.29 25.02 -15.60
CA THR A 166 -2.67 24.52 -15.53
C THR A 166 -2.75 23.07 -16.04
N SER A 167 -2.08 22.74 -17.14
CA SER A 167 -2.02 21.36 -17.64
C SER A 167 -1.32 20.41 -16.65
N TRP A 168 -0.22 20.83 -16.03
CA TRP A 168 0.45 20.07 -14.96
C TRP A 168 -0.42 19.89 -13.72
N LYS A 169 -1.27 20.86 -13.41
CA LYS A 169 -2.23 20.77 -12.30
C LYS A 169 -3.30 19.71 -12.59
N PHE A 170 -3.89 19.72 -13.78
CA PHE A 170 -4.87 18.71 -14.19
C PHE A 170 -4.25 17.30 -14.22
N LEU A 171 -3.05 17.15 -14.77
CA LEU A 171 -2.31 15.88 -14.73
C LEU A 171 -2.04 15.40 -13.29
N LEU A 172 -1.75 16.33 -12.36
CA LEU A 172 -1.55 15.98 -10.95
C LEU A 172 -2.86 15.49 -10.30
N GLU A 173 -3.97 16.19 -10.56
CA GLU A 173 -5.30 15.82 -10.05
C GLU A 173 -5.69 14.42 -10.55
N ASP A 174 -5.52 14.16 -11.85
CA ASP A 174 -5.82 12.87 -12.50
C ASP A 174 -4.98 11.71 -11.94
N VAL A 175 -3.69 11.96 -11.66
CA VAL A 175 -2.80 10.99 -11.02
C VAL A 175 -3.17 10.76 -9.56
N ILE A 176 -3.56 11.79 -8.82
CA ILE A 176 -4.00 11.64 -7.43
C ILE A 176 -5.28 10.82 -7.36
N GLU A 177 -6.24 11.09 -8.24
CA GLU A 177 -7.49 10.35 -8.37
C GLU A 177 -7.20 8.87 -8.70
N THR A 178 -6.35 8.62 -9.69
CA THR A 178 -5.91 7.24 -10.03
C THR A 178 -5.26 6.52 -8.84
N ILE A 179 -4.48 7.23 -8.02
CA ILE A 179 -3.88 6.64 -6.80
C ILE A 179 -4.97 6.31 -5.78
N GLU A 180 -6.01 7.14 -5.66
CA GLU A 180 -7.15 6.94 -4.76
C GLU A 180 -7.98 5.73 -5.16
N ASP A 181 -8.36 5.63 -6.43
CA ASP A 181 -9.12 4.50 -6.97
C ASP A 181 -8.37 3.18 -6.71
N ARG A 182 -7.07 3.13 -7.07
CA ARG A 182 -6.24 1.95 -6.86
C ARG A 182 -6.05 1.61 -5.39
N GLN A 183 -6.01 2.62 -4.52
CA GLN A 183 -5.92 2.42 -3.08
C GLN A 183 -7.20 1.80 -2.54
N GLU A 184 -8.37 2.28 -2.97
CA GLU A 184 -9.67 1.74 -2.57
C GLU A 184 -9.83 0.28 -3.00
N ASP A 185 -9.57 -0.03 -4.26
CA ASP A 185 -9.60 -1.40 -4.80
C ASP A 185 -8.70 -2.34 -3.99
N THR A 186 -7.47 -1.90 -3.72
CA THR A 186 -6.50 -2.68 -2.96
C THR A 186 -6.97 -2.89 -1.52
N LEU A 187 -7.52 -1.86 -0.86
CA LEU A 187 -8.03 -1.98 0.50
C LEU A 187 -9.20 -2.97 0.58
N LEU A 188 -10.13 -2.93 -0.39
CA LEU A 188 -11.23 -3.89 -0.48
C LEU A 188 -10.71 -5.32 -0.67
N LEU A 189 -9.70 -5.50 -1.52
CA LEU A 189 -9.09 -6.81 -1.75
C LEU A 189 -8.38 -7.35 -0.50
N LEU A 190 -7.63 -6.50 0.21
CA LEU A 190 -6.98 -6.88 1.46
C LEU A 190 -8.01 -7.24 2.54
N GLU A 191 -9.12 -6.50 2.64
CA GLU A 191 -10.20 -6.81 3.59
C GLU A 191 -10.85 -8.16 3.28
N ARG A 192 -11.08 -8.48 1.99
CA ARG A 192 -11.59 -9.81 1.58
C ARG A 192 -10.63 -10.94 1.94
N ILE A 193 -9.32 -10.76 1.74
CA ILE A 193 -8.31 -11.76 2.14
C ILE A 193 -8.33 -11.95 3.67
N TYR A 194 -8.44 -10.84 4.42
CA TYR A 194 -8.48 -10.89 5.88
C TYR A 194 -9.70 -11.66 6.40
N GLN A 195 -10.89 -11.36 5.87
CA GLN A 195 -12.16 -11.95 6.28
C GLN A 195 -12.39 -13.38 5.78
N SER A 196 -11.62 -13.84 4.79
CA SER A 196 -11.75 -15.21 4.27
C SER A 196 -11.53 -16.27 5.36
N ALA A 197 -12.52 -17.13 5.58
CA ALA A 197 -12.44 -18.23 6.54
C ALA A 197 -11.69 -19.46 5.99
N THR A 198 -11.56 -19.58 4.66
CA THR A 198 -11.00 -20.76 4.00
C THR A 198 -9.48 -20.75 3.92
N LEU A 199 -8.85 -19.57 3.98
CA LEU A 199 -7.42 -19.39 3.83
C LEU A 199 -6.67 -19.58 5.15
N ARG A 200 -5.57 -20.35 5.10
CA ARG A 200 -4.64 -20.46 6.24
C ARG A 200 -3.85 -19.17 6.44
N ALA A 201 -3.30 -18.97 7.64
CA ALA A 201 -2.56 -17.76 7.99
C ALA A 201 -1.37 -17.48 7.04
N GLU A 202 -0.61 -18.52 6.66
CA GLU A 202 0.50 -18.40 5.72
C GLU A 202 0.04 -18.03 4.31
N GLU A 203 -1.10 -18.55 3.86
CA GLU A 203 -1.67 -18.24 2.55
C GLU A 203 -2.19 -16.79 2.51
N LYS A 204 -2.84 -16.34 3.58
CA LYS A 204 -3.23 -14.93 3.74
C LYS A 204 -2.00 -14.02 3.66
N GLU A 205 -0.91 -14.38 4.35
CA GLU A 205 0.32 -13.60 4.33
C GLU A 205 0.97 -13.54 2.93
N LYS A 206 0.95 -14.63 2.17
CA LYS A 206 1.40 -14.64 0.77
C LYS A 206 0.53 -13.73 -0.11
N LEU A 207 -0.79 -13.83 0.02
CA LEU A 207 -1.73 -13.01 -0.74
C LEU A 207 -1.63 -11.52 -0.38
N PHE A 208 -1.44 -11.18 0.90
CA PHE A 208 -1.18 -9.80 1.32
C PHE A 208 0.10 -9.23 0.70
N ASN A 209 1.18 -10.00 0.69
CA ASN A 209 2.44 -9.58 0.06
C ASN A 209 2.27 -9.36 -1.44
N GLN A 210 1.58 -10.26 -2.13
CA GLN A 210 1.33 -10.14 -3.57
C GLN A 210 0.47 -8.90 -3.88
N ALA A 211 -0.65 -8.72 -3.21
CA ALA A 211 -1.54 -7.57 -3.41
C ALA A 211 -0.82 -6.23 -3.17
N LEU A 212 -0.04 -6.14 -2.08
CA LEU A 212 0.71 -4.93 -1.76
C LEU A 212 1.88 -4.68 -2.74
N TYR A 213 2.50 -5.74 -3.26
CA TYR A 213 3.53 -5.64 -4.28
C TYR A 213 2.96 -5.13 -5.61
N GLU A 214 1.84 -5.70 -6.05
CA GLU A 214 1.13 -5.26 -7.26
C GLU A 214 0.68 -3.81 -7.14
N PHE A 215 0.09 -3.44 -6.00
CA PHE A 215 -0.29 -2.06 -5.72
C PHE A 215 0.90 -1.11 -5.76
N HIS A 216 2.00 -1.43 -5.07
CA HIS A 216 3.20 -0.62 -5.07
C HIS A 216 3.82 -0.46 -6.48
N THR A 217 3.77 -1.52 -7.29
CA THR A 217 4.24 -1.48 -8.68
C THR A 217 3.32 -0.63 -9.56
N SER A 218 2.00 -0.73 -9.37
CA SER A 218 1.02 0.12 -10.05
C SER A 218 1.24 1.60 -9.73
N LEU A 219 1.46 1.94 -8.46
CA LEU A 219 1.78 3.32 -8.05
C LEU A 219 3.06 3.84 -8.70
N LYS A 220 4.10 3.00 -8.82
CA LYS A 220 5.33 3.37 -9.52
C LYS A 220 5.08 3.67 -11.00
N LYS A 221 4.28 2.86 -11.68
CA LYS A 221 3.90 3.10 -13.09
C LYS A 221 3.13 4.42 -13.23
N ALA A 222 2.13 4.67 -12.39
CA ALA A 222 1.37 5.93 -12.40
C ALA A 222 2.28 7.17 -12.21
N LEU A 223 3.27 7.07 -11.31
CA LEU A 223 4.26 8.13 -11.12
C LEU A 223 5.22 8.28 -12.31
N GLN A 224 5.61 7.19 -12.96
CA GLN A 224 6.44 7.25 -14.18
C GLN A 224 5.69 7.93 -15.32
N PHE A 225 4.40 7.63 -15.52
CA PHE A 225 3.57 8.30 -16.51
C PHE A 225 3.48 9.81 -16.24
N PHE A 226 3.23 10.20 -14.98
CA PHE A 226 3.24 11.61 -14.58
C PHE A 226 4.60 12.30 -14.80
N GLU A 227 5.71 11.58 -14.55
CA GLU A 227 7.06 12.09 -14.81
C GLU A 227 7.28 12.33 -16.30
N SER A 228 6.80 11.44 -17.18
CA SER A 228 6.82 11.62 -18.64
C SER A 228 5.80 12.63 -19.20
N GLY A 229 4.84 13.09 -18.39
CA GLY A 229 3.78 14.00 -18.85
C GLY A 229 2.63 13.32 -19.61
N ILE A 230 2.49 12.01 -19.44
CA ILE A 230 1.41 11.21 -20.03
C ILE A 230 0.36 10.97 -18.92
N SER A 231 -0.93 11.14 -19.24
CA SER A 231 -1.99 10.79 -18.29
C SER A 231 -2.03 9.27 -18.08
N PRO A 232 -2.17 8.79 -16.83
CA PRO A 232 -2.24 7.36 -16.53
C PRO A 232 -3.58 6.71 -16.92
N ARG A 233 -4.58 7.48 -17.39
CA ARG A 233 -5.90 6.99 -17.81
C ARG A 233 -5.96 6.55 -19.28
N ILE A 234 -4.85 6.58 -20.02
CA ILE A 234 -4.73 6.16 -21.42
C ILE A 234 -4.08 4.76 -21.51
#